data_AF-A0A6M8VWK5-F1
#
_entry.id   AF-A0A6M8VWK5-F1
#
_cell.length_a   1.000
_cell.length_b   1.000
_cell.length_c   1.000
_cell.angle_alpha   90.00
_cell.angle_beta   90.00
_cell.angle_gamma   90.00
#
_symmetry.space_group_name_H-M   'P 1'
#
loop_
_entity.id
_entity.type
_entity.pdbx_description
1 polymer ?
#
loop_
_entity_poly.entity_id
_entity_poly.type
_entity_poly.pdbx_seq_one_letter_code
_entity_poly.pdbx_strand_id
1 'polypeptide(L)'
;MRALLANIPASLGRVLLIAVAAVPAVAALLYFWLLWDRTLTPPVFDDRHVGGNLAAPAFVLAVFGPFSLCFLPFVLDGLRLLWVRHTWLLIIAIAAGLLIALTPETTRSYFEGRYSGLWEIVRHLPAPLGRSVLIVPLALLGSVMLAAWFVVLGRRDRWIMLAAMVAFTAAQCAASSSGSAYTEPMVLLWLALAAARVAPARSGAGEGWRIVGPVALARWPWARSPPRRSSPPGRSSPEPCLRPWEMTVPVLPGMVEPYADRMPPTGGDPADPPDDPPAADR
;
A
#
# COMPACT_ATOMS: atom_id res chain seq x y z
N MET A 1 19.19 -34.19 22.53
CA MET A 1 20.40 -33.36 22.31
C MET A 1 21.29 -33.86 21.15
N ARG A 2 21.69 -35.15 21.09
CA ARG A 2 22.50 -35.70 19.97
C ARG A 2 21.86 -35.54 18.57
N ALA A 3 20.54 -35.74 18.45
CA ALA A 3 19.82 -35.53 17.18
C ALA A 3 19.76 -34.05 16.73
N LEU A 4 19.90 -33.10 17.67
CA LEU A 4 19.97 -31.67 17.38
C LEU A 4 21.37 -31.29 16.85
N LEU A 5 22.42 -31.88 17.43
CA LEU A 5 23.81 -31.68 16.99
C LEU A 5 24.11 -32.33 15.63
N ALA A 6 23.51 -33.48 15.33
CA ALA A 6 23.69 -34.17 14.04
C ALA A 6 23.11 -33.40 12.83
N ASN A 7 22.17 -32.49 13.05
CA ASN A 7 21.53 -31.70 12.00
C ASN A 7 22.16 -30.30 11.78
N ILE A 8 23.15 -29.92 12.59
CA ILE A 8 23.88 -28.65 12.46
C ILE A 8 24.48 -28.44 11.06
N PRO A 9 25.15 -29.41 10.42
CA PRO A 9 25.74 -29.15 9.09
C PRO A 9 24.67 -28.89 8.02
N ALA A 10 23.53 -29.57 8.11
CA ALA A 10 22.42 -29.39 7.18
C ALA A 10 21.69 -28.05 7.38
N SER A 11 21.55 -27.58 8.63
CA SER A 11 20.98 -26.26 8.91
C SER A 11 21.95 -25.14 8.54
N LEU A 12 23.25 -25.31 8.77
CA LEU A 12 24.29 -24.34 8.38
C LEU A 12 24.30 -24.10 6.88
N GLY A 13 24.25 -25.16 6.07
CA GLY A 13 24.18 -25.04 4.60
C GLY A 13 22.95 -24.25 4.13
N ARG A 14 21.79 -24.43 4.77
CA ARG A 14 20.57 -23.66 4.46
C ARG A 14 20.68 -22.20 4.86
N VAL A 15 21.25 -21.91 6.03
CA VAL A 15 21.47 -20.53 6.50
C VAL A 15 22.44 -19.81 5.58
N LEU A 16 23.55 -20.47 5.19
CA LEU A 16 24.51 -19.93 4.22
C LEU A 16 23.85 -19.67 2.86
N LEU A 17 23.03 -20.60 2.37
CA LEU A 17 22.29 -20.41 1.12
C LEU A 17 21.33 -19.20 1.21
N ILE A 18 20.61 -19.03 2.33
CA ILE A 18 19.74 -17.88 2.56
C ILE A 18 20.56 -16.58 2.62
N ALA A 19 21.69 -16.60 3.32
CA ALA A 19 22.58 -15.45 3.42
C ALA A 19 23.09 -15.02 2.04
N VAL A 20 23.58 -15.97 1.25
CA VAL A 20 24.03 -15.75 -0.14
C VAL A 20 22.87 -15.24 -1.01
N ALA A 21 21.68 -15.83 -0.88
CA ALA A 21 20.50 -15.38 -1.62
C ALA A 21 20.03 -13.97 -1.23
N ALA A 22 20.35 -13.50 -0.02
CA ALA A 22 20.06 -12.15 0.44
C ALA A 22 21.12 -11.12 -0.01
N VAL A 23 22.33 -11.55 -0.41
CA VAL A 23 23.42 -10.66 -0.84
C VAL A 23 22.98 -9.68 -1.93
N PRO A 24 22.27 -10.08 -3.02
CA PRO A 24 21.86 -9.12 -4.05
C PRO A 24 20.94 -8.02 -3.52
N ALA A 25 20.02 -8.36 -2.60
CA ALA A 25 19.12 -7.38 -2.00
C ALA A 25 19.87 -6.41 -1.08
N VAL A 26 20.76 -6.93 -0.23
CA VAL A 26 21.59 -6.11 0.66
C VAL A 26 22.57 -5.25 -0.13
N ALA A 27 23.18 -5.79 -1.18
CA ALA A 27 24.08 -5.07 -2.07
C ALA A 27 23.34 -3.95 -2.82
N ALA A 28 22.12 -4.18 -3.28
CA ALA A 28 21.30 -3.14 -3.89
C ALA A 28 20.96 -2.02 -2.89
N LEU A 29 20.57 -2.36 -1.67
CA LEU A 29 20.32 -1.37 -0.60
C LEU A 29 21.58 -0.57 -0.27
N LEU A 30 22.72 -1.24 -0.13
CA LEU A 30 24.00 -0.58 0.15
C LEU A 30 24.43 0.31 -1.01
N TYR A 31 24.26 -0.15 -2.25
CA TYR A 31 24.56 0.63 -3.44
C TYR A 31 23.74 1.92 -3.47
N PHE A 32 22.43 1.85 -3.24
CA PHE A 32 21.58 3.04 -3.19
C PHE A 32 21.89 3.94 -2.00
N TRP A 33 22.18 3.36 -0.84
CA TRP A 33 22.62 4.12 0.34
C TRP A 33 23.89 4.92 0.05
N LEU A 34 24.86 4.33 -0.65
CA LEU A 34 26.07 5.05 -1.06
C LEU A 34 25.80 6.07 -2.17
N LEU A 35 24.92 5.75 -3.12
CA LEU A 35 24.56 6.62 -4.25
C LEU A 35 23.83 7.89 -3.82
N TRP A 36 23.07 7.83 -2.72
CA TRP A 36 22.28 8.94 -2.18
C TRP A 36 22.90 9.53 -0.91
N ASP A 37 24.22 9.63 -0.85
CA ASP A 37 24.93 10.32 0.23
C ASP A 37 24.58 9.81 1.64
N ARG A 38 24.45 8.49 1.79
CA ARG A 38 24.11 7.78 3.04
C ARG A 38 22.66 7.94 3.49
N THR A 39 21.76 8.29 2.58
CA THR A 39 20.32 8.19 2.77
C THR A 39 19.74 7.04 1.93
N LEU A 40 18.55 6.56 2.30
CA LEU A 40 17.84 5.53 1.51
C LEU A 40 16.82 6.14 0.53
N THR A 41 16.91 7.45 0.32
CA THR A 41 15.98 8.24 -0.48
C THR A 41 16.78 9.16 -1.40
N PRO A 42 16.51 9.18 -2.72
CA PRO A 42 17.16 10.14 -3.60
C PRO A 42 16.96 11.57 -3.07
N PRO A 43 17.97 12.46 -3.11
CA PRO A 43 17.86 13.81 -2.56
C PRO A 43 16.68 14.61 -3.13
N VAL A 44 16.28 14.36 -4.38
CA VAL A 44 15.12 15.00 -5.03
C VAL A 44 13.76 14.63 -4.38
N PHE A 45 13.74 13.59 -3.55
CA PHE A 45 12.54 13.12 -2.85
C PHE A 45 12.63 13.26 -1.33
N ASP A 46 13.67 13.89 -0.79
CA ASP A 46 13.89 13.93 0.65
C ASP A 46 12.68 14.56 1.36
N ASP A 47 12.23 15.73 0.88
CA ASP A 47 11.04 16.44 1.37
C ASP A 47 9.74 15.63 1.26
N ARG A 48 9.68 14.66 0.34
CA ARG A 48 8.50 13.79 0.16
C ARG A 48 8.51 12.59 1.08
N HIS A 49 9.63 12.27 1.71
CA HIS A 49 9.77 11.09 2.58
C HIS A 49 9.91 11.48 4.06
N VAL A 50 10.02 12.78 4.37
CA VAL A 50 9.94 13.26 5.75
C VAL A 50 8.49 13.12 6.26
N GLY A 51 8.32 12.38 7.35
CA GLY A 51 7.05 12.19 8.04
C GLY A 51 6.62 10.72 8.11
N GLY A 52 5.65 10.43 8.97
CA GLY A 52 5.08 9.09 9.10
C GLY A 52 3.57 9.10 8.85
N ASN A 53 3.06 8.07 8.20
CA ASN A 53 1.64 7.93 7.91
C ASN A 53 1.07 6.70 8.64
N LEU A 54 0.55 6.93 9.85
CA LEU A 54 -0.07 5.86 10.65
C LEU A 54 -1.38 5.34 10.06
N ALA A 55 -1.95 5.98 9.04
CA ALA A 55 -3.11 5.46 8.30
C ALA A 55 -2.73 4.35 7.31
N ALA A 56 -1.44 4.19 7.01
CA ALA A 56 -0.95 3.20 6.04
C ALA A 56 -1.40 1.75 6.36
N PRO A 57 -1.38 1.24 7.60
CA PRO A 57 -1.83 -0.12 7.89
C PRO A 57 -3.32 -0.33 7.60
N ALA A 58 -4.15 0.66 7.93
CA ALA A 58 -5.59 0.62 7.62
C ALA A 58 -5.81 0.64 6.10
N PHE A 59 -5.06 1.47 5.39
CA PHE A 59 -5.11 1.54 3.93
C PHE A 59 -4.66 0.25 3.25
N VAL A 60 -3.55 -0.36 3.69
CA VAL A 60 -3.06 -1.65 3.17
C VAL A 60 -4.12 -2.73 3.34
N LEU A 61 -4.75 -2.84 4.52
CA LEU A 61 -5.84 -3.79 4.75
C LEU A 61 -7.08 -3.46 3.90
N ALA A 62 -7.43 -2.18 3.77
CA ALA A 62 -8.56 -1.75 2.96
C ALA A 62 -8.39 -2.06 1.46
N VAL A 63 -7.15 -2.08 0.97
CA VAL A 63 -6.81 -2.55 -0.39
C VAL A 63 -6.80 -4.09 -0.45
N PHE A 64 -6.22 -4.74 0.57
CA PHE A 64 -6.09 -6.19 0.64
C PHE A 64 -7.44 -6.93 0.62
N GLY A 65 -8.46 -6.40 1.32
CA GLY A 65 -9.79 -7.01 1.43
C GLY A 65 -10.48 -7.20 0.08
N PRO A 66 -10.80 -6.13 -0.66
CA PRO A 66 -11.43 -6.20 -1.98
C PRO A 66 -10.66 -7.06 -2.98
N PHE A 67 -9.33 -6.92 -3.07
CA PHE A 67 -8.56 -7.75 -4.00
C PHE A 67 -8.57 -9.23 -3.60
N SER A 68 -8.60 -9.55 -2.30
CA SER A 68 -8.74 -10.95 -1.85
C SER A 68 -10.07 -11.59 -2.27
N LEU A 69 -11.13 -10.82 -2.46
CA LEU A 69 -12.41 -11.34 -2.98
C LEU A 69 -12.27 -11.90 -4.40
N CYS A 70 -11.37 -11.35 -5.22
CA CYS A 70 -11.04 -11.90 -6.54
C CYS A 70 -10.28 -13.24 -6.44
N PHE A 71 -9.81 -13.63 -5.26
CA PHE A 71 -9.16 -14.92 -5.00
C PHE A 71 -9.99 -15.79 -4.05
N LEU A 72 -11.28 -15.49 -3.90
CA LEU A 72 -12.17 -16.17 -2.96
C LEU A 72 -12.09 -17.72 -3.07
N PRO A 73 -12.10 -18.34 -4.26
CA PRO A 73 -11.99 -19.81 -4.38
C PRO A 73 -10.74 -20.44 -3.73
N PHE A 74 -9.65 -19.68 -3.55
CA PHE A 74 -8.43 -20.15 -2.88
C PHE A 74 -8.53 -20.04 -1.36
N VAL A 75 -9.33 -19.11 -0.84
CA VAL A 75 -9.39 -18.77 0.59
C VAL A 75 -10.68 -19.21 1.28
N LEU A 76 -11.69 -19.69 0.54
CA LEU A 76 -12.97 -20.20 1.09
C LEU A 76 -12.76 -21.24 2.19
N ASP A 77 -11.87 -22.22 1.95
CA ASP A 77 -11.54 -23.23 2.96
C ASP A 77 -10.93 -22.59 4.22
N GLY A 78 -10.14 -21.53 4.06
CA GLY A 78 -9.58 -20.75 5.16
C GLY A 78 -10.63 -20.03 5.97
N LEU A 79 -11.59 -19.39 5.30
CA LEU A 79 -12.72 -18.73 5.95
C LEU A 79 -13.58 -19.73 6.73
N ARG A 80 -13.86 -20.90 6.14
CA ARG A 80 -14.57 -21.99 6.83
C ARG A 80 -13.79 -22.50 8.04
N LEU A 81 -12.47 -22.70 7.90
CA LEU A 81 -11.61 -23.16 9.00
C LEU A 81 -11.50 -22.11 10.12
N LEU A 82 -11.42 -20.83 9.78
CA LEU A 82 -11.48 -19.72 10.75
C LEU A 82 -12.77 -19.79 11.55
N TRP A 83 -13.91 -19.92 10.87
CA TRP A 83 -15.20 -19.95 11.53
C TRP A 83 -15.38 -21.16 12.45
N VAL A 84 -15.06 -22.36 11.96
CA VAL A 84 -15.37 -23.63 12.63
C VAL A 84 -14.29 -24.06 13.64
N ARG A 85 -13.02 -23.81 13.36
CA ARG A 85 -11.89 -24.36 14.15
C ARG A 85 -10.99 -23.30 14.79
N HIS A 86 -10.97 -22.08 14.25
CA HIS A 86 -10.07 -21.03 14.70
C HIS A 86 -10.82 -19.72 14.99
N THR A 87 -11.99 -19.81 15.63
CA THR A 87 -12.84 -18.64 15.92
C THR A 87 -12.11 -17.57 16.73
N TRP A 88 -11.17 -17.98 17.60
CA TRP A 88 -10.31 -17.04 18.31
C TRP A 88 -9.41 -16.21 17.39
N LEU A 89 -8.86 -16.80 16.31
CA LEU A 89 -8.10 -16.06 15.30
C LEU A 89 -9.00 -15.09 14.54
N LEU A 90 -10.24 -15.48 14.25
CA LEU A 90 -11.22 -14.60 13.62
C LEU A 90 -11.51 -13.38 14.52
N ILE A 91 -11.73 -13.60 15.82
CA ILE A 91 -11.93 -12.52 16.80
C ILE A 91 -10.71 -11.61 16.85
N ILE A 92 -9.50 -12.16 16.91
CA ILE A 92 -8.26 -11.36 16.88
C ILE A 92 -8.15 -10.55 15.58
N ALA A 93 -8.46 -11.15 14.44
CA ALA A 93 -8.42 -10.46 13.15
C ALA A 93 -9.41 -9.30 13.09
N ILE A 94 -10.64 -9.50 13.59
CA ILE A 94 -11.67 -8.47 13.69
C ILE A 94 -11.21 -7.34 14.62
N ALA A 95 -10.75 -7.69 15.83
CA ALA A 95 -10.27 -6.72 16.81
C ALA A 95 -9.06 -5.93 16.31
N ALA A 96 -8.09 -6.60 15.68
CA ALA A 96 -6.92 -5.96 15.09
C ALA A 96 -7.30 -5.03 13.93
N GLY A 97 -8.20 -5.47 13.04
CA GLY A 97 -8.68 -4.64 11.93
C GLY A 97 -9.39 -3.37 12.42
N LEU A 98 -10.26 -3.49 13.42
CA LEU A 98 -10.93 -2.35 14.06
C LEU A 98 -9.94 -1.43 14.75
N LEU A 99 -9.02 -1.97 15.57
CA LEU A 99 -8.00 -1.17 16.26
C LEU A 99 -7.15 -0.40 15.26
N ILE A 100 -6.64 -1.07 14.23
CA ILE A 100 -5.82 -0.46 13.18
C ILE A 100 -6.60 0.63 12.42
N ALA A 101 -7.87 0.42 12.11
CA ALA A 101 -8.65 1.38 11.33
C ALA A 101 -9.16 2.57 12.15
N LEU A 102 -9.35 2.41 13.47
CA LEU A 102 -9.86 3.44 14.37
C LEU A 102 -8.74 4.23 15.06
N THR A 103 -7.50 3.76 15.06
CA THR A 103 -6.37 4.45 15.72
C THR A 103 -5.92 5.72 14.97
N PRO A 104 -5.66 5.69 13.65
CA PRO A 104 -5.23 6.86 12.89
C PRO A 104 -6.40 7.58 12.20
N GLU A 105 -6.20 8.84 11.83
CA GLU A 105 -7.11 9.52 10.90
C GLU A 105 -7.08 8.83 9.54
N THR A 106 -8.25 8.60 8.97
CA THR A 106 -8.43 7.95 7.65
C THR A 106 -9.22 8.85 6.70
N THR A 107 -9.06 10.16 6.85
CA THR A 107 -9.56 11.20 5.94
C THR A 107 -8.61 11.43 4.77
N ARG A 108 -9.10 12.04 3.69
CA ARG A 108 -8.23 12.52 2.61
C ARG A 108 -7.45 13.74 3.11
N SER A 109 -6.14 13.74 2.92
CA SER A 109 -5.26 14.87 3.24
C SER A 109 -4.12 14.91 2.24
N TYR A 110 -4.00 16.01 1.50
CA TYR A 110 -2.91 16.18 0.54
C TYR A 110 -1.56 16.31 1.24
N PHE A 111 -1.53 17.01 2.38
CA PHE A 111 -0.32 17.24 3.18
C PHE A 111 0.23 15.96 3.81
N GLU A 112 -0.65 15.02 4.17
CA GLU A 112 -0.24 13.70 4.68
C GLU A 112 -0.18 12.64 3.56
N GLY A 113 -0.13 13.07 2.30
CA GLY A 113 0.03 12.17 1.17
C GLY A 113 -1.10 11.15 0.94
N ARG A 114 -2.30 11.43 1.47
CA ARG A 114 -3.55 10.64 1.37
C ARG A 114 -4.46 11.20 0.28
N TYR A 115 -4.07 11.11 -1.01
CA TYR A 115 -4.76 11.83 -2.10
C TYR A 115 -5.13 11.03 -3.37
N SER A 116 -4.79 9.73 -3.48
CA SER A 116 -5.05 8.92 -4.69
C SER A 116 -5.76 7.59 -4.43
N GLY A 117 -6.26 6.94 -5.48
CA GLY A 117 -6.90 5.61 -5.40
C GLY A 117 -8.15 5.63 -4.51
N LEU A 118 -8.20 4.78 -3.49
CA LEU A 118 -9.33 4.74 -2.54
C LEU A 118 -9.55 6.10 -1.84
N TRP A 119 -8.52 6.92 -1.65
CA TRP A 119 -8.66 8.26 -1.04
C TRP A 119 -9.52 9.22 -1.89
N GLU A 120 -9.64 8.95 -3.20
CA GLU A 120 -10.55 9.69 -4.09
C GLU A 120 -12.02 9.37 -3.80
N ILE A 121 -12.31 8.13 -3.43
CA ILE A 121 -13.66 7.72 -3.03
C ILE A 121 -13.97 8.22 -1.62
N VAL A 122 -13.00 8.11 -0.70
CA VAL A 122 -13.13 8.58 0.69
C VAL A 122 -13.51 10.06 0.76
N ARG A 123 -13.05 10.89 -0.18
CA ARG A 123 -13.38 12.33 -0.21
C ARG A 123 -14.89 12.61 -0.32
N HIS A 124 -15.65 11.65 -0.85
CA HIS A 124 -17.09 11.79 -1.10
C HIS A 124 -17.95 11.16 -0.01
N LEU A 125 -17.33 10.60 1.02
CA LEU A 125 -18.01 9.87 2.07
C LEU A 125 -17.77 10.55 3.42
N PRO A 126 -18.74 10.48 4.35
CA PRO A 126 -18.58 11.07 5.66
C PRO A 126 -17.43 10.41 6.43
N ALA A 127 -16.75 11.19 7.26
CA ALA A 127 -15.65 10.73 8.11
C ALA A 127 -15.84 11.20 9.56
N PRO A 128 -16.84 10.66 10.29
CA PRO A 128 -17.07 11.04 11.68
C PRO A 128 -15.79 10.82 12.50
N LEU A 129 -15.41 11.80 13.32
CA LEU A 129 -14.18 11.77 14.13
C LEU A 129 -12.89 11.54 13.30
N GLY A 130 -12.88 11.97 12.05
CA GLY A 130 -11.73 11.78 11.16
C GLY A 130 -11.52 10.31 10.75
N ARG A 131 -12.56 9.46 10.88
CA ARG A 131 -12.51 8.04 10.49
C ARG A 131 -13.44 7.79 9.31
N SER A 132 -12.89 7.37 8.18
CA SER A 132 -13.68 7.11 6.98
C SER A 132 -14.60 5.91 7.16
N VAL A 133 -15.90 6.12 6.88
CA VAL A 133 -16.91 5.04 6.87
C VAL A 133 -16.63 3.97 5.80
N LEU A 134 -15.74 4.25 4.84
CA LEU A 134 -15.30 3.29 3.82
C LEU A 134 -14.07 2.49 4.26
N ILE A 135 -13.03 3.17 4.77
CA ILE A 135 -11.76 2.51 5.11
C ILE A 135 -11.95 1.53 6.26
N VAL A 136 -12.77 1.85 7.26
CA VAL A 136 -13.01 0.98 8.43
C VAL A 136 -13.56 -0.40 8.04
N PRO A 137 -14.69 -0.54 7.32
CA PRO A 137 -15.20 -1.85 6.93
C PRO A 137 -14.28 -2.57 5.93
N LEU A 138 -13.59 -1.84 5.04
CA LEU A 138 -12.64 -2.46 4.12
C LEU A 138 -11.40 -3.01 4.83
N ALA A 139 -10.86 -2.28 5.82
CA ALA A 139 -9.75 -2.74 6.63
C ALA A 139 -10.13 -3.97 7.47
N LEU A 140 -11.36 -3.99 7.99
CA LEU A 140 -11.93 -5.14 8.69
C LEU A 140 -12.04 -6.36 7.77
N LEU A 141 -12.56 -6.18 6.56
CA LEU A 141 -12.60 -7.23 5.54
C LEU A 141 -11.18 -7.71 5.23
N GLY A 142 -10.23 -6.79 5.06
CA GLY A 142 -8.82 -7.08 4.82
C GLY A 142 -8.17 -7.94 5.90
N SER A 143 -8.40 -7.62 7.19
CA SER A 143 -7.82 -8.38 8.30
C SER A 143 -8.38 -9.80 8.38
N VAL A 144 -9.68 -9.97 8.15
CA VAL A 144 -10.33 -11.29 8.10
C VAL A 144 -9.79 -12.11 6.92
N MET A 145 -9.68 -11.50 5.73
CA MET A 145 -9.10 -12.18 4.56
C MET A 145 -7.64 -12.56 4.79
N LEU A 146 -6.84 -11.69 5.40
CA LEU A 146 -5.44 -11.97 5.72
C LEU A 146 -5.31 -13.14 6.71
N ALA A 147 -6.16 -13.19 7.73
CA ALA A 147 -6.23 -14.33 8.65
C ALA A 147 -6.64 -15.62 7.94
N ALA A 148 -7.55 -15.54 6.96
CA ALA A 148 -8.01 -16.69 6.21
C ALA A 148 -6.88 -17.27 5.36
N TRP A 149 -6.13 -16.42 4.65
CA TRP A 149 -4.91 -16.80 3.95
C TRP A 149 -3.88 -17.41 4.89
N PHE A 150 -3.67 -16.83 6.07
CA PHE A 150 -2.74 -17.36 7.07
C PHE A 150 -3.08 -18.79 7.50
N VAL A 151 -4.36 -19.13 7.61
CA VAL A 151 -4.82 -20.48 7.95
C VAL A 151 -4.61 -21.47 6.80
N VAL A 152 -4.86 -21.08 5.54
CA VAL A 152 -4.71 -21.98 4.37
C VAL A 152 -3.25 -22.22 4.01
N LEU A 153 -2.38 -21.22 4.13
CA LEU A 153 -0.98 -21.35 3.76
C LEU A 153 -0.22 -22.34 4.66
N GLY A 154 0.76 -23.04 4.10
CA GLY A 154 1.65 -23.92 4.88
C GLY A 154 2.33 -23.17 6.02
N ARG A 155 2.75 -23.88 7.09
CA ARG A 155 3.34 -23.26 8.29
C ARG A 155 4.53 -22.36 7.99
N ARG A 156 5.38 -22.73 7.01
CA ARG A 156 6.51 -21.90 6.60
C ARG A 156 6.03 -20.67 5.82
N ASP A 157 5.17 -20.88 4.83
CA ASP A 157 4.76 -19.84 3.89
C ASP A 157 3.92 -18.77 4.57
N ARG A 158 3.06 -19.13 5.52
CA ARG A 158 2.25 -18.16 6.27
C ARG A 158 3.11 -17.14 7.02
N TRP A 159 4.24 -17.56 7.60
CA TRP A 159 5.12 -16.64 8.32
C TRP A 159 5.96 -15.78 7.40
N ILE A 160 6.44 -16.34 6.27
CA ILE A 160 7.16 -15.57 5.24
C ILE A 160 6.24 -14.49 4.68
N MET A 161 5.02 -14.88 4.30
CA MET A 161 4.04 -13.97 3.70
C MET A 161 3.55 -12.92 4.70
N LEU A 162 3.30 -13.29 5.97
CA LEU A 162 2.94 -12.34 7.02
C LEU A 162 4.08 -11.36 7.31
N ALA A 163 5.31 -11.84 7.45
CA ALA A 163 6.47 -10.98 7.67
C ALA A 163 6.68 -9.99 6.52
N ALA A 164 6.52 -10.44 5.26
CA ALA A 164 6.58 -9.56 4.10
C ALA A 164 5.50 -8.46 4.14
N MET A 165 4.26 -8.81 4.51
CA MET A 165 3.17 -7.84 4.61
C MET A 165 3.41 -6.83 5.76
N VAL A 166 3.88 -7.30 6.91
CA VAL A 166 4.21 -6.44 8.07
C VAL A 166 5.36 -5.51 7.73
N ALA A 167 6.44 -6.01 7.11
CA ALA A 167 7.59 -5.20 6.71
C ALA A 167 7.20 -4.14 5.66
N PHE A 168 6.40 -4.52 4.66
CA PHE A 168 5.87 -3.58 3.68
C PHE A 168 5.00 -2.51 4.35
N THR A 169 4.10 -2.91 5.24
CA THR A 169 3.23 -1.98 5.96
C THR A 169 4.03 -1.01 6.84
N ALA A 170 5.05 -1.52 7.54
CA ALA A 170 5.95 -0.69 8.35
C ALA A 170 6.74 0.31 7.47
N ALA A 171 7.20 -0.11 6.29
CA ALA A 171 7.84 0.78 5.33
C ALA A 171 6.87 1.88 4.86
N GLN A 172 5.61 1.53 4.59
CA GLN A 172 4.57 2.50 4.22
C GLN A 172 4.24 3.47 5.37
N CYS A 173 4.33 3.03 6.64
CA CYS A 173 4.18 3.92 7.79
C CYS A 173 5.31 4.95 7.90
N ALA A 174 6.51 4.59 7.45
CA ALA A 174 7.68 5.48 7.47
C ALA A 174 7.71 6.46 6.29
N ALA A 175 6.82 6.30 5.31
CA ALA A 175 6.65 7.24 4.22
C ALA A 175 5.55 8.24 4.54
N SER A 176 5.74 9.51 4.17
CA SER A 176 4.69 10.53 4.28
C SER A 176 3.50 10.18 3.37
N SER A 177 3.77 9.62 2.18
CA SER A 177 2.76 9.30 1.18
C SER A 177 2.31 7.83 1.23
N SER A 178 1.06 7.60 1.60
CA SER A 178 0.39 6.30 1.47
C SER A 178 -0.40 6.21 0.15
N GLY A 179 0.36 6.21 -0.95
CA GLY A 179 -0.20 6.12 -2.30
C GLY A 179 -0.69 4.71 -2.68
N SER A 180 -1.75 4.67 -3.50
CA SER A 180 -2.26 3.44 -4.13
C SER A 180 -1.23 2.79 -5.06
N ALA A 181 -0.38 3.60 -5.72
CA ALA A 181 0.60 3.16 -6.71
C ALA A 181 1.58 2.08 -6.23
N TYR A 182 1.85 2.00 -4.92
CA TYR A 182 2.74 0.97 -4.34
C TYR A 182 1.97 -0.13 -3.63
N THR A 183 0.88 0.23 -2.95
CA THR A 183 0.07 -0.69 -2.17
C THR A 183 -0.64 -1.72 -3.05
N GLU A 184 -1.25 -1.30 -4.15
CA GLU A 184 -2.02 -2.22 -5.00
C GLU A 184 -1.14 -3.26 -5.71
N PRO A 185 -0.02 -2.90 -6.38
CA PRO A 185 0.85 -3.89 -7.01
C PRO A 185 1.43 -4.89 -5.99
N MET A 186 1.81 -4.40 -4.81
CA MET A 186 2.32 -5.26 -3.74
C MET A 186 1.26 -6.25 -3.24
N VAL A 187 0.04 -5.79 -2.98
CA VAL A 187 -1.08 -6.65 -2.56
C VAL A 187 -1.40 -7.69 -3.63
N LEU A 188 -1.43 -7.30 -4.90
CA LEU A 188 -1.68 -8.23 -6.02
C LEU A 188 -0.57 -9.27 -6.16
N LEU A 189 0.69 -8.86 -6.07
CA LEU A 189 1.84 -9.76 -6.08
C LEU A 189 1.77 -10.74 -4.90
N TRP A 190 1.45 -10.24 -3.71
CA TRP A 190 1.27 -11.05 -2.52
C TRP A 190 0.16 -12.09 -2.71
N LEU A 191 -1.00 -11.70 -3.23
CA LEU A 191 -2.14 -12.59 -3.45
C LEU A 191 -1.84 -13.65 -4.52
N ALA A 192 -1.18 -13.27 -5.62
CA ALA A 192 -0.77 -14.21 -6.65
C ALA A 192 0.23 -15.24 -6.11
N LEU A 193 1.22 -14.80 -5.35
CA LEU A 193 2.18 -15.69 -4.69
C LEU A 193 1.48 -16.59 -3.65
N ALA A 194 0.58 -16.04 -2.83
CA ALA A 194 -0.16 -16.83 -1.85
C ALA A 194 -0.99 -17.91 -2.53
N ALA A 195 -1.73 -17.56 -3.59
CA ALA A 195 -2.53 -18.49 -4.38
C ALA A 195 -1.66 -19.61 -4.98
N ALA A 196 -0.48 -19.30 -5.52
CA ALA A 196 0.46 -20.29 -6.05
C ALA A 196 1.03 -21.25 -4.98
N ARG A 197 0.99 -20.87 -3.70
CA ARG A 197 1.50 -21.66 -2.57
C ARG A 197 0.42 -22.39 -1.78
N VAL A 198 -0.86 -22.10 -2.03
CA VAL A 198 -1.96 -22.94 -1.55
C VAL A 198 -1.87 -24.26 -2.30
N ALA A 199 -1.36 -25.29 -1.62
CA ALA A 199 -1.11 -26.60 -2.22
C ALA A 199 -2.37 -27.12 -2.94
N PRO A 200 -2.24 -27.81 -4.10
CA PRO A 200 -3.36 -28.46 -4.79
C PRO A 200 -4.07 -29.57 -3.98
N ALA A 201 -3.73 -29.73 -2.70
CA ALA A 201 -4.01 -30.88 -1.84
C ALA A 201 -5.50 -31.21 -1.59
N ARG A 202 -6.43 -30.54 -2.26
CA ARG A 202 -7.88 -30.79 -2.20
C ARG A 202 -8.53 -30.65 -3.57
N SER A 203 -7.93 -31.22 -4.61
CA SER A 203 -8.51 -31.32 -5.96
C SER A 203 -9.69 -32.30 -5.99
N GLY A 204 -10.80 -31.91 -5.35
CA GLY A 204 -12.14 -32.35 -5.70
C GLY A 204 -12.74 -31.35 -6.71
N ALA A 205 -13.64 -31.84 -7.56
CA ALA A 205 -14.30 -31.12 -8.67
C ALA A 205 -14.50 -29.61 -8.41
N GLY A 206 -13.85 -28.75 -9.23
CA GLY A 206 -13.95 -27.29 -9.10
C GLY A 206 -12.73 -26.47 -9.55
N GLU A 207 -11.69 -27.10 -10.09
CA GLU A 207 -10.40 -26.47 -10.41
C GLU A 207 -10.51 -25.28 -11.38
N GLY A 208 -11.43 -25.35 -12.35
CA GLY A 208 -11.66 -24.26 -13.32
C GLY A 208 -12.13 -22.93 -12.69
N TRP A 209 -12.86 -22.98 -11.56
CA TRP A 209 -13.39 -21.77 -10.92
C TRP A 209 -12.32 -20.93 -10.24
N ARG A 210 -11.16 -21.53 -9.90
CA ARG A 210 -10.05 -20.82 -9.25
C ARG A 210 -9.41 -19.77 -10.15
N ILE A 211 -9.48 -19.96 -11.47
CA ILE A 211 -8.85 -19.08 -12.45
C ILE A 211 -9.76 -17.88 -12.79
N VAL A 212 -11.08 -18.03 -12.63
CA VAL A 212 -12.08 -17.01 -13.02
C VAL A 212 -11.78 -15.67 -12.36
N GLY A 213 -11.53 -15.65 -11.05
CA GLY A 213 -11.28 -14.43 -10.30
C GLY A 213 -10.00 -13.69 -10.71
N PRO A 214 -8.82 -14.32 -10.71
CA PRO A 214 -7.59 -13.71 -11.20
C PRO A 214 -7.67 -13.25 -12.67
N VAL A 215 -8.36 -14.02 -13.54
CA VAL A 215 -8.54 -13.63 -14.95
C VAL A 215 -9.49 -12.45 -15.09
N ALA A 216 -10.58 -12.39 -14.32
CA ALA A 216 -11.47 -11.23 -14.29
C ALA A 216 -10.71 -9.98 -13.83
N LEU A 217 -9.86 -10.12 -12.81
CA LEU A 217 -9.02 -9.05 -12.31
C LEU A 217 -7.99 -8.57 -13.34
N ALA A 218 -7.33 -9.49 -14.04
CA ALA A 218 -6.39 -9.17 -15.11
C ALA A 218 -7.06 -8.50 -16.33
N ARG A 219 -8.35 -8.75 -16.56
CA ARG A 219 -9.14 -8.10 -17.62
C ARG A 219 -9.76 -6.77 -17.21
N TRP A 220 -9.68 -6.40 -15.93
CA TRP A 220 -10.33 -5.20 -15.42
C TRP A 220 -9.82 -3.95 -16.15
N PRO A 221 -10.69 -3.06 -16.66
CA PRO A 221 -10.31 -1.93 -17.52
C PRO A 221 -9.26 -1.01 -16.90
N TRP A 222 -9.27 -0.89 -15.58
CA TRP A 222 -8.35 -0.04 -14.83
C TRP A 222 -6.89 -0.54 -14.85
N ALA A 223 -6.67 -1.84 -15.11
CA ALA A 223 -5.33 -2.38 -15.35
C ALA A 223 -4.72 -1.89 -16.67
N ARG A 224 -5.55 -1.40 -17.60
CA ARG A 224 -5.10 -0.71 -18.80
C ARG A 224 -5.09 0.77 -18.45
N SER A 225 -3.95 1.27 -17.95
CA SER A 225 -3.77 2.71 -17.79
C SER A 225 -4.24 3.39 -19.09
N PRO A 226 -5.15 4.38 -19.03
CA PRO A 226 -5.61 5.04 -20.24
C PRO A 226 -4.35 5.49 -21.00
N PRO A 227 -4.29 5.28 -22.33
CA PRO A 227 -3.11 5.68 -23.09
C PRO A 227 -2.84 7.12 -22.72
N ARG A 228 -1.63 7.40 -22.19
CA ARG A 228 -1.19 8.77 -21.93
C ARG A 228 -1.58 9.54 -23.17
N ARG A 229 -2.54 10.47 -23.06
CA ARG A 229 -2.86 11.35 -24.18
C ARG A 229 -1.54 11.99 -24.51
N SER A 230 -0.92 11.56 -25.62
CA SER A 230 0.20 12.27 -26.18
C SER A 230 -0.30 13.69 -26.31
N SER A 231 0.38 14.62 -25.64
CA SER A 231 0.11 16.03 -25.83
C SER A 231 0.02 16.26 -27.35
N PRO A 232 -1.05 16.89 -27.85
CA PRO A 232 -1.27 17.00 -29.28
C PRO A 232 0.01 17.55 -29.93
N PRO A 233 0.58 16.85 -30.93
CA PRO A 233 1.77 17.32 -31.62
C PRO A 233 1.38 18.58 -32.40
N GLY A 234 1.67 19.77 -31.88
CA GLY A 234 1.35 20.99 -32.62
C GLY A 234 1.19 22.30 -31.87
N ARG A 235 1.23 22.35 -30.53
CA ARG A 235 1.47 23.63 -29.84
C ARG A 235 2.94 23.74 -29.47
N SER A 236 3.74 24.14 -30.45
CA SER A 236 4.97 24.88 -30.22
C SER A 236 4.60 26.25 -29.63
N SER A 237 4.16 26.27 -28.38
CA SER A 237 4.42 27.45 -27.57
C SER A 237 5.95 27.58 -27.55
N PRO A 238 6.54 28.75 -27.83
CA PRO A 238 7.95 28.97 -27.57
C PRO A 238 8.14 28.95 -26.05
N GLU A 239 8.13 27.75 -25.46
CA GLU A 239 8.71 27.56 -24.14
C GLU A 239 10.20 27.81 -24.34
N PRO A 240 10.78 28.82 -23.66
CA PRO A 240 12.22 28.97 -23.67
C PRO A 240 12.80 27.64 -23.20
N CYS A 241 13.69 27.06 -24.01
CA CYS A 241 14.56 25.95 -23.63
C CYS A 241 15.48 26.39 -22.49
N LEU A 242 14.92 26.60 -21.31
CA LEU A 242 15.68 26.64 -20.08
C LEU A 242 16.04 25.19 -19.80
N ARG A 243 17.34 24.88 -19.87
CA ARG A 243 17.81 23.54 -19.57
C ARG A 243 17.41 23.21 -18.13
N PRO A 244 17.06 21.95 -17.79
CA PRO A 244 16.61 21.60 -16.44
C PRO A 244 17.58 21.99 -15.30
N TRP A 245 18.86 22.23 -15.62
CA TRP A 245 19.87 22.69 -14.67
C TRP A 245 20.06 24.22 -14.63
N GLU A 246 19.48 24.97 -15.58
CA GLU A 246 19.43 26.44 -15.58
C GLU A 246 18.26 26.99 -14.74
N MET A 247 17.41 26.13 -14.17
CA MET A 247 16.53 26.48 -13.04
C MET A 247 17.28 26.50 -11.70
N THR A 248 18.57 26.86 -11.73
CA THR A 248 19.18 27.51 -10.56
C THR A 248 18.62 28.92 -10.55
N VAL A 249 17.38 29.06 -10.06
CA VAL A 249 16.92 30.36 -9.57
C VAL A 249 18.00 30.77 -8.57
N PRO A 250 18.72 31.89 -8.78
CA PRO A 250 19.65 32.35 -7.78
C PRO A 250 18.83 32.49 -6.51
N VAL A 251 19.10 31.64 -5.53
CA VAL A 251 18.58 31.81 -4.18
C VAL A 251 19.26 33.09 -3.70
N LEU A 252 18.63 34.22 -4.01
CA LEU A 252 19.03 35.52 -3.51
C LEU A 252 19.07 35.37 -1.98
N PRO A 253 20.22 35.64 -1.33
CA PRO A 253 20.32 35.59 0.12
C PRO A 253 19.25 36.52 0.70
N GLY A 254 18.19 35.95 1.28
CA GLY A 254 17.01 36.68 1.77
C GLY A 254 15.66 36.29 1.16
N MET A 255 15.60 35.49 0.09
CA MET A 255 14.33 34.98 -0.50
C MET A 255 14.01 33.52 -0.07
N VAL A 256 14.24 33.20 1.20
CA VAL A 256 13.46 32.14 1.86
C VAL A 256 12.25 32.83 2.49
N GLU A 257 11.40 33.40 1.64
CA GLU A 257 10.05 33.73 2.08
C GLU A 257 9.34 32.37 2.21
N PRO A 258 8.88 31.98 3.41
CA PRO A 258 8.26 30.68 3.59
C PRO A 258 7.07 30.59 2.64
N TYR A 259 7.02 29.52 1.84
CA TYR A 259 5.88 29.18 0.98
C TYR A 259 4.55 29.04 1.75
N ALA A 260 4.57 29.22 3.07
CA ALA A 260 3.42 29.39 3.95
C ALA A 260 2.53 30.59 3.56
N ASP A 261 3.11 31.71 3.10
CA ASP A 261 2.34 32.97 2.93
C ASP A 261 1.57 33.06 1.60
N ARG A 262 1.74 32.10 0.68
CA ARG A 262 0.98 32.01 -0.58
C ARG A 262 -0.06 30.88 -0.61
N MET A 263 -0.20 30.13 0.48
CA MET A 263 -1.39 29.30 0.65
C MET A 263 -2.54 30.23 1.04
N PRO A 264 -3.72 30.14 0.39
CA PRO A 264 -4.90 30.84 0.90
C PRO A 264 -5.08 30.44 2.37
N PRO A 265 -5.39 31.38 3.28
CA PRO A 265 -5.48 31.10 4.69
C PRO A 265 -6.44 29.93 4.92
N THR A 266 -5.93 28.80 5.41
CA THR A 266 -6.74 27.61 5.75
C THR A 266 -7.51 27.82 7.06
N GLY A 267 -7.81 29.08 7.41
CA GLY A 267 -8.54 29.50 8.60
C GLY A 267 -9.99 29.87 8.30
N GLY A 268 -10.58 29.33 7.23
CA GLY A 268 -12.03 29.32 7.08
C GLY A 268 -12.61 28.26 8.01
N ASP A 269 -13.48 28.67 8.92
CA ASP A 269 -14.28 27.79 9.77
C ASP A 269 -14.98 26.76 8.85
N PRO A 270 -14.86 25.43 9.08
CA PRO A 270 -15.54 24.43 8.25
C PRO A 270 -17.08 24.54 8.28
N ALA A 271 -17.64 25.48 9.04
CA ALA A 271 -19.05 25.84 9.04
C ALA A 271 -19.44 26.93 8.02
N ASP A 272 -18.51 27.64 7.40
CA ASP A 272 -18.85 28.65 6.38
C ASP A 272 -19.14 27.96 5.03
N PRO A 273 -20.39 28.03 4.51
CA PRO A 273 -20.68 27.58 3.17
C PRO A 273 -19.86 28.41 2.16
N PRO A 274 -19.41 27.82 1.04
CA PRO A 274 -18.68 28.55 0.02
C PRO A 274 -19.52 29.75 -0.44
N ASP A 275 -18.93 30.95 -0.38
CA ASP A 275 -19.54 32.16 -0.93
C ASP A 275 -20.03 31.87 -2.35
N ASP A 276 -21.36 31.96 -2.54
CA ASP A 276 -21.96 31.89 -3.86
C ASP A 276 -21.33 32.99 -4.73
N PRO A 277 -20.92 32.67 -5.98
CA PRO A 277 -20.38 33.69 -6.87
C PRO A 277 -21.43 34.79 -7.07
N PRO A 278 -21.02 36.07 -7.10
CA PRO A 278 -21.94 37.18 -7.23
C PRO A 278 -22.82 36.98 -8.46
N ALA A 279 -24.13 37.06 -8.26
CA ALA A 279 -25.11 36.97 -9.32
C ALA A 279 -24.73 37.97 -10.41
N ALA A 280 -24.48 37.46 -11.61
CA ALA A 280 -24.28 38.30 -12.78
C ALA A 280 -25.61 38.99 -13.09
N ASP A 281 -25.65 40.31 -12.89
CA ASP A 281 -26.75 41.18 -13.30
C ASP A 281 -27.17 40.88 -14.75
N ARG A 282 -28.45 40.59 -14.94
CA ARG A 282 -29.17 40.62 -16.22
C ARG A 282 -30.46 41.39 -16.05
#